data_AF-A0A962UT85-F1
#
_entry.id   AF-A0A962UT85-F1
#
_cell.length_a   1.000
_cell.length_b   1.000
_cell.length_c   1.000
_cell.angle_alpha   90.00
_cell.angle_beta   90.00
_cell.angle_gamma   90.00
#
_symmetry.space_group_name_H-M   'P 1'
#
loop_
_entity.id
_entity.type
_entity.pdbx_description
1 polymer ?
#
loop_
_entity_poly.entity_id
_entity_poly.type
_entity_poly.pdbx_seq_one_letter_code
_entity_poly.pdbx_strand_id
1 'polypeptide(L)'
;MSQGGLVQMADILPPLLPGDADSVVVMPLALALIVVALIVAWRWWRHPLRRLARELARDRLSPRAAAHRLAPRLVVESELRRELDRSRFQRQPPSTAAVSELIRRAADGR
;
A
#
# COMPACT_ATOMS: atom_id res chain seq x y z
N MET A 1 60.65 21.15 -32.17
CA MET A 1 60.42 22.33 -31.31
C MET A 1 58.91 22.55 -31.26
N SER A 2 58.41 22.72 -30.05
CA SER A 2 57.05 22.35 -29.63
C SER A 2 56.02 23.43 -29.93
N GLN A 3 55.02 23.11 -30.77
CA GLN A 3 53.77 23.88 -30.90
C GLN A 3 52.55 22.98 -30.61
N GLY A 4 52.62 22.19 -29.53
CA GLY A 4 51.56 21.25 -29.14
C GLY A 4 50.97 21.51 -27.75
N GLY A 5 51.14 22.72 -27.18
CA GLY A 5 50.94 22.94 -25.75
C GLY A 5 49.78 23.85 -25.32
N LEU A 6 49.03 24.47 -26.24
CA LEU A 6 48.06 25.52 -25.87
C LEU A 6 46.60 25.26 -26.24
N VAL A 7 46.27 24.11 -26.85
CA VAL A 7 44.87 23.79 -27.24
C VAL A 7 44.16 22.91 -26.20
N GLN A 8 44.88 22.39 -25.21
CA GLN A 8 44.35 21.41 -24.25
C GLN A 8 43.97 22.04 -22.89
N MET A 9 43.28 23.19 -22.90
CA MET A 9 42.77 23.85 -21.68
C MET A 9 41.26 24.13 -21.72
N ALA A 10 40.55 23.76 -22.79
CA ALA A 10 39.10 23.94 -22.90
C ALA A 10 38.27 22.72 -22.40
N ASP A 11 38.93 21.59 -22.11
CA ASP A 11 38.27 20.31 -21.80
C ASP A 11 38.11 20.02 -20.29
N ILE A 12 37.99 21.06 -19.44
CA ILE A 12 37.66 20.89 -18.02
C ILE A 12 36.27 21.47 -17.70
N LEU A 13 35.35 21.38 -18.66
CA LEU A 13 33.93 21.43 -18.33
C LEU A 13 33.38 20.01 -18.51
N PRO A 14 32.92 19.33 -17.44
CA PRO A 14 32.16 18.11 -17.66
C PRO A 14 30.97 18.50 -18.55
N PRO A 15 30.67 17.75 -19.62
CA PRO A 15 29.43 17.97 -20.34
C PRO A 15 28.32 17.80 -19.30
N LEU A 16 27.62 18.90 -18.99
CA LEU A 16 26.33 18.79 -18.32
C LEU A 16 25.55 17.84 -19.21
N LEU A 17 25.29 16.64 -18.69
CA LEU A 17 24.45 15.66 -19.37
C LEU A 17 23.25 16.44 -19.90
N PRO A 18 22.91 16.34 -21.21
CA PRO A 18 21.67 16.90 -21.68
C PRO A 18 20.58 16.13 -20.96
N GLY A 19 20.14 16.67 -19.83
CA GLY A 19 18.93 16.23 -19.17
C GLY A 19 17.84 16.63 -20.14
N ASP A 20 17.38 15.66 -20.94
CA ASP A 20 16.21 15.81 -21.79
C ASP A 20 15.16 16.56 -20.97
N ALA A 21 14.80 17.76 -21.40
CA ALA A 21 13.81 18.58 -20.71
C ALA A 21 12.50 17.80 -20.52
N ASP A 22 12.22 16.85 -21.42
CA ASP A 22 11.14 15.89 -21.34
C ASP A 22 11.26 14.97 -20.11
N SER A 23 12.46 14.50 -19.76
CA SER A 23 12.67 13.64 -18.57
C SER A 23 12.44 14.40 -17.25
N VAL A 24 12.70 15.72 -17.22
CA VAL A 24 12.48 16.56 -16.03
C VAL A 24 10.99 16.69 -15.69
N VAL A 25 10.10 16.61 -16.69
CA VAL A 25 8.64 16.71 -16.52
C VAL A 25 7.97 15.33 -16.44
N VAL A 26 8.46 14.36 -17.20
CA VAL A 26 7.89 13.00 -17.24
C VAL A 26 8.11 12.26 -15.91
N MET A 27 9.26 12.41 -15.27
CA MET A 27 9.54 11.73 -14.01
C MET A 27 8.62 12.15 -12.84
N PRO A 28 8.40 13.45 -12.54
CA PRO A 28 7.47 13.85 -11.49
C PRO A 28 6.01 13.52 -11.84
N LEU A 29 5.63 13.56 -13.12
CA LEU A 29 4.30 13.16 -13.56
C LEU A 29 4.06 11.65 -13.33
N ALA A 30 5.03 10.81 -13.73
CA ALA A 30 4.97 9.37 -13.49
C ALA A 30 4.90 9.06 -11.99
N LEU A 31 5.70 9.74 -11.16
CA LEU A 31 5.66 9.60 -9.71
C LEU A 31 4.29 9.99 -9.15
N ALA A 32 3.72 11.12 -9.59
CA ALA A 32 2.40 11.56 -9.16
C ALA A 32 1.32 10.53 -9.51
N LEU A 33 1.36 9.96 -10.72
CA LEU A 33 0.44 8.91 -11.14
C LEU A 33 0.57 7.64 -10.30
N ILE A 34 1.79 7.22 -9.96
CA ILE A 34 2.04 6.07 -9.08
C ILE A 34 1.46 6.34 -7.68
N VAL A 35 1.69 7.53 -7.12
CA VAL A 35 1.15 7.91 -5.81
C VAL A 35 -0.38 7.92 -5.84
N VAL A 36 -1.00 8.49 -6.88
CA VAL A 36 -2.46 8.47 -7.04
C VAL A 36 -2.97 7.04 -7.16
N ALA A 37 -2.33 6.19 -7.97
CA ALA A 37 -2.70 4.79 -8.11
C ALA A 37 -2.60 4.04 -6.76
N LEU A 38 -1.55 4.28 -5.98
CA LEU A 38 -1.39 3.71 -4.63
C LEU A 38 -2.50 4.18 -3.68
N ILE A 39 -2.83 5.47 -3.67
CA ILE A 39 -3.91 6.02 -2.82
C ILE A 39 -5.26 5.43 -3.23
N VAL A 40 -5.53 5.32 -4.54
CA VAL A 40 -6.77 4.75 -5.06
C VAL A 40 -6.85 3.27 -4.68
N ALA A 41 -5.79 2.48 -4.93
CA ALA A 41 -5.73 1.08 -4.54
C ALA A 41 -5.95 0.89 -3.03
N TRP A 42 -5.32 1.74 -2.20
CA TRP A 42 -5.50 1.75 -0.75
C TRP A 42 -6.95 2.06 -0.34
N ARG A 43 -7.58 3.08 -0.94
CA ARG A 43 -8.98 3.42 -0.66
C ARG A 43 -9.93 2.32 -1.11
N TRP A 44 -9.68 1.74 -2.28
CA TRP A 44 -10.48 0.64 -2.82
C TRP A 44 -10.41 -0.59 -1.92
N TRP A 45 -9.25 -0.89 -1.37
CA TRP A 45 -9.06 -2.00 -0.43
C TRP A 45 -9.69 -1.72 0.96
N ARG A 46 -9.68 -0.47 1.44
CA ARG A 46 -10.34 -0.09 2.72
C ARG A 46 -11.87 -0.04 2.66
N HIS A 47 -12.46 0.26 1.50
CA HIS A 47 -13.92 0.37 1.35
C HIS A 47 -14.71 -0.90 1.75
N PRO A 48 -14.34 -2.12 1.31
CA PRO A 48 -15.04 -3.33 1.71
C PRO A 48 -14.87 -3.66 3.20
N LEU A 49 -13.75 -3.31 3.83
CA LEU A 49 -13.55 -3.47 5.28
C LEU A 49 -14.55 -2.63 6.08
N ARG A 50 -14.73 -1.36 5.68
CA ARG A 50 -15.74 -0.47 6.29
C ARG A 50 -17.17 -0.96 6.06
N ARG A 51 -17.44 -1.61 4.94
CA ARG A 51 -18.74 -2.25 4.70
C ARG A 51 -18.95 -3.45 5.61
N LEU A 52 -17.93 -4.29 5.77
CA LEU A 52 -17.96 -5.46 6.64
C LEU A 52 -18.22 -5.07 8.10
N ALA A 53 -17.51 -4.05 8.61
CA ALA A 53 -17.71 -3.53 9.96
C ALA A 53 -19.14 -3.03 10.19
N ARG A 54 -19.73 -2.32 9.21
CA ARG A 54 -21.12 -1.86 9.28
C ARG A 54 -22.14 -3.00 9.22
N GLU A 55 -21.87 -4.03 8.42
CA GLU A 55 -22.74 -5.21 8.33
C GLU A 55 -22.71 -6.02 9.62
N LEU A 56 -21.54 -6.15 10.26
CA LEU A 56 -21.37 -6.76 11.58
C LEU A 56 -22.08 -5.95 12.68
N ALA A 57 -21.93 -4.62 12.67
CA ALA A 57 -22.57 -3.75 13.67
C ALA A 57 -24.10 -3.73 13.58
N ARG A 58 -24.66 -4.03 12.41
CA ARG A 58 -26.11 -4.15 12.18
C ARG A 58 -26.65 -5.55 12.42
N ASP A 59 -25.83 -6.45 12.97
CA ASP A 59 -26.15 -7.86 13.24
C ASP A 59 -26.65 -8.62 12.00
N ARG A 60 -26.32 -8.13 10.79
CA ARG A 60 -26.68 -8.77 9.52
C ARG A 60 -25.74 -9.92 9.16
N LEU A 61 -24.60 -10.00 9.84
CA LEU A 61 -23.59 -11.02 9.65
C LEU A 61 -23.15 -11.57 10.99
N SER A 62 -23.10 -12.90 11.10
CA SER A 62 -22.50 -13.53 12.26
C SER A 62 -20.99 -13.18 12.34
N PRO A 63 -20.42 -13.04 13.55
CA PRO A 63 -19.01 -12.73 13.74
C PRO A 63 -18.07 -13.68 13.00
N ARG A 64 -18.41 -14.99 13.00
CA ARG A 64 -17.62 -16.01 12.29
C ARG A 64 -17.68 -15.83 10.77
N ALA A 65 -18.84 -15.47 10.20
CA ALA A 65 -18.97 -15.21 8.77
C ALA A 65 -18.22 -13.93 8.35
N ALA A 66 -18.21 -12.90 9.20
CA ALA A 66 -17.40 -11.70 9.01
C ALA A 66 -15.89 -12.04 9.03
N ALA A 67 -15.42 -12.83 10.01
CA ALA A 67 -14.03 -13.30 10.04
C ALA A 67 -13.66 -14.09 8.78
N HIS A 68 -14.55 -14.95 8.29
CA HIS A 68 -14.33 -15.71 7.05
C HIS A 68 -14.20 -14.81 5.82
N ARG A 69 -15.01 -13.76 5.73
CA ARG A 69 -14.92 -12.76 4.65
C ARG A 69 -13.71 -11.83 4.78
N LEU A 70 -13.17 -11.66 5.99
CA LEU A 70 -11.97 -10.86 6.25
C LEU A 70 -10.69 -11.61 5.86
N ALA A 71 -10.64 -12.95 6.03
CA ALA A 71 -9.48 -13.79 5.72
C ALA A 71 -8.83 -13.55 4.34
N PRO A 72 -9.56 -13.59 3.21
CA PRO A 72 -8.95 -13.39 1.89
C PRO A 72 -8.47 -11.93 1.66
N ARG A 73 -8.92 -10.98 2.48
CA ARG A 73 -8.50 -9.57 2.36
C ARG A 73 -7.17 -9.31 3.04
N LEU A 74 -6.80 -10.12 4.04
CA LEU A 74 -5.49 -10.09 4.69
C LEU A 74 -4.51 -10.90 3.84
N VAL A 75 -4.07 -10.34 2.71
CA VAL A 75 -3.24 -11.06 1.72
C VAL A 75 -1.87 -11.46 2.28
N VAL A 76 -1.31 -10.64 3.18
CA VAL A 76 0.02 -10.85 3.77
C VAL A 76 -0.09 -11.63 5.09
N GLU A 77 0.78 -12.63 5.24
CA GLU A 77 0.98 -13.35 6.49
C GLU A 77 1.40 -12.33 7.57
N SER A 78 0.47 -12.02 8.47
CA SER A 78 0.61 -11.00 9.49
C SER A 78 0.12 -11.55 10.82
N GLU A 79 0.56 -10.97 11.94
CA GLU A 79 0.04 -11.33 13.26
C GLU A 79 -1.50 -11.29 13.30
N LEU A 80 -2.06 -10.32 12.59
CA LEU A 80 -3.49 -10.11 12.45
C LEU A 80 -4.19 -11.27 11.73
N ARG A 81 -3.54 -11.88 10.73
CA ARG A 81 -4.05 -13.08 10.06
C ARG A 81 -4.04 -14.31 10.98
N ARG A 82 -2.99 -14.47 11.79
CA ARG A 82 -2.92 -15.54 12.80
C ARG A 82 -3.96 -15.37 13.91
N GLU A 83 -4.24 -14.14 14.31
CA GLU A 83 -5.29 -13.82 15.27
C GLU A 83 -6.69 -14.07 14.69
N LEU A 84 -6.89 -13.69 13.42
CA LEU A 84 -8.09 -14.01 12.68
C LEU A 84 -8.34 -15.52 12.55
N ASP A 85 -7.32 -16.29 12.17
CA ASP A 85 -7.45 -17.74 12.02
C ASP A 85 -7.76 -18.41 13.37
N ARG A 86 -7.12 -17.98 14.47
CA ARG A 86 -7.49 -18.42 15.81
C ARG A 86 -8.97 -18.15 16.11
N SER A 87 -9.46 -16.95 15.83
CA SER A 87 -10.88 -16.59 16.06
C SER A 87 -11.85 -17.37 15.15
N ARG A 88 -11.43 -17.72 13.94
CA ARG A 88 -12.23 -18.44 12.95
C ARG A 88 -12.40 -19.92 13.34
N PHE A 89 -11.36 -20.56 13.88
CA PHE A 89 -11.33 -22.00 14.19
C PHE A 89 -11.60 -22.33 15.67
N GLN A 90 -11.79 -21.33 16.54
CA GLN A 90 -12.25 -21.57 17.91
C GLN A 90 -13.65 -22.19 17.95
N ARG A 91 -13.92 -23.05 18.94
CA ARG A 91 -15.23 -23.72 19.11
C ARG A 91 -16.35 -22.72 19.38
N GLN A 92 -16.11 -21.77 20.29
CA GLN A 92 -17.05 -20.69 20.58
C GLN A 92 -16.95 -19.60 19.50
N PRO A 93 -18.08 -19.02 19.08
CA PRO A 93 -18.07 -17.91 18.13
C PRO A 93 -17.38 -16.69 18.77
N PRO A 94 -16.51 -15.98 18.03
CA PRO A 94 -15.88 -14.77 18.55
C PRO A 94 -16.94 -13.69 18.78
N SER A 95 -16.71 -12.79 19.74
CA SER A 95 -17.60 -11.67 19.99
C SER A 95 -17.60 -10.70 18.79
N THR A 96 -18.74 -10.03 18.59
CA THR A 96 -18.85 -8.95 17.59
C THR A 96 -17.79 -7.87 17.82
N ALA A 97 -17.53 -7.51 19.07
CA ALA A 97 -16.50 -6.56 19.46
C ALA A 97 -15.09 -7.00 18.99
N ALA A 98 -14.70 -8.25 19.25
CA ALA A 98 -13.39 -8.76 18.86
C ALA A 98 -13.19 -8.75 17.33
N VAL A 99 -14.20 -9.19 16.57
CA VAL A 99 -14.12 -9.17 15.09
C VAL A 99 -14.13 -7.74 14.55
N SER A 100 -14.88 -6.83 15.16
CA SER A 100 -14.90 -5.42 14.76
C SER A 100 -13.54 -4.73 14.98
N GLU A 101 -12.86 -5.07 16.07
CA GLU A 101 -11.53 -4.57 16.38
C GLU A 101 -10.48 -5.11 15.40
N LEU A 102 -10.56 -6.40 15.05
CA LEU A 102 -9.71 -6.98 14.00
C LEU A 102 -9.93 -6.29 12.64
N ILE A 103 -11.18 -6.00 12.26
CA ILE A 103 -11.47 -5.25 11.02
C ILE A 103 -10.88 -3.84 11.08
N ARG A 104 -10.94 -3.18 12.25
CA ARG A 104 -10.39 -1.83 12.45
C ARG A 104 -8.88 -1.83 12.32
N ARG A 105 -8.19 -2.75 13.00
CA ARG A 105 -6.73 -2.90 12.93
C ARG A 105 -6.26 -3.25 11.51
N ALA A 106 -6.98 -4.16 10.83
CA ALA A 106 -6.75 -4.48 9.42
C ALA A 106 -6.90 -3.26 8.51
N ALA A 107 -7.90 -2.40 8.76
CA ALA A 107 -8.08 -1.16 8.01
C ALA A 107 -6.94 -0.18 8.33
N ASP A 108 -6.53 -0.04 9.58
CA ASP A 108 -5.51 0.91 10.04
C ASP A 108 -4.07 0.47 9.70
N GLY A 109 -3.87 -0.79 9.31
CA GLY A 109 -2.54 -1.35 9.02
C GLY A 109 -1.69 -1.57 10.28
N ARG A 110 -2.32 -1.86 11.41
CA ARG A 110 -1.68 -2.14 12.72
C ARG A 110 -1.95 -3.56 13.20
#